data_AF-A0A3G6PKE6-F1
#
_entry.id   AF-A0A3G6PKE6-F1
#
_cell.length_a   1.000
_cell.length_b   1.000
_cell.length_c   1.000
_cell.angle_alpha   90.00
_cell.angle_beta   90.00
_cell.angle_gamma   90.00
#
_symmetry.space_group_name_H-M   'P 1'
#
loop_
_entity.id
_entity.type
_entity.pdbx_description
1 polymer ?
#
loop_
_entity_poly.entity_id
_entity_poly.type
_entity_poly.pdbx_seq_one_letter_code
_entity_poly.pdbx_strand_id
1 'polypeptide(L)'
;MTQAEILNMIDDELLMEDITTELNEQKIIWRDHLGIENSINIHQTAVNNDGTIAWWQYNELGKEQVRIKLKEKTVITWKPPITSLEQTLFRDGLLYFYENYLIIKYKDKHYQRLFIFNIKTFETEEIIINALTIQVKIAGNELFVAGLYSDEEFIKITMHPNRLERENIDEEYLNKRNIKFD
;
A
#
# COMPACT_ATOMS: atom_id res chain seq x y z
N MET A 1 -6.80 -9.89 14.06
CA MET A 1 -7.26 -8.49 14.20
C MET A 1 -8.39 -8.27 13.22
N THR A 2 -9.48 -7.67 13.65
CA THR A 2 -10.64 -7.36 12.82
C THR A 2 -10.46 -6.02 12.12
N GLN A 3 -11.22 -5.79 11.05
CA GLN A 3 -11.25 -4.50 10.35
C GLN A 3 -11.60 -3.32 11.28
N ALA A 4 -12.58 -3.50 12.17
CA ALA A 4 -12.94 -2.48 13.15
C ALA A 4 -11.83 -2.19 14.16
N GLU A 5 -11.08 -3.21 14.62
CA GLU A 5 -9.92 -3.02 15.50
C GLU A 5 -8.83 -2.17 14.83
N ILE A 6 -8.57 -2.40 13.53
CA ILE A 6 -7.59 -1.62 12.76
C ILE A 6 -7.99 -0.15 12.71
N LEU A 7 -9.25 0.15 12.39
CA LEU A 7 -9.71 1.54 12.34
C LEU A 7 -9.66 2.21 13.71
N ASN A 8 -10.07 1.55 14.78
CA ASN A 8 -9.96 2.11 16.13
C ASN A 8 -8.50 2.44 16.49
N MET A 9 -7.54 1.58 16.14
CA MET A 9 -6.11 1.85 16.39
C MET A 9 -5.59 3.06 15.62
N ILE A 10 -6.09 3.31 14.41
CA ILE A 10 -5.76 4.49 13.62
C ILE A 10 -6.43 5.73 14.20
N ASP A 11 -7.69 5.60 14.62
CA ASP A 11 -8.47 6.66 15.25
C ASP A 11 -7.77 7.17 16.52
N ASP A 12 -7.37 6.25 17.41
CA ASP A 12 -6.60 6.55 18.62
C ASP A 12 -5.29 7.31 18.30
N GLU A 13 -4.62 6.97 17.20
CA GLU A 13 -3.41 7.67 16.77
C GLU A 13 -3.72 9.10 16.30
N LEU A 14 -4.80 9.29 15.54
CA LEU A 14 -5.24 10.60 15.09
C LEU A 14 -5.67 11.49 16.28
N LEU A 15 -6.34 10.92 17.28
CA LEU A 15 -6.66 11.64 18.52
C LEU A 15 -5.39 12.11 19.27
N MET A 16 -4.30 11.34 19.25
CA MET A 16 -3.02 11.78 19.83
C MET A 16 -2.39 12.96 19.06
N GLU A 17 -2.80 13.18 17.81
CA GLU A 17 -2.44 14.35 17.00
C GLU A 17 -3.45 15.50 17.12
N ASP A 18 -4.33 15.47 18.14
CA ASP A 18 -5.43 16.43 18.35
C ASP A 18 -6.43 16.48 17.17
N ILE A 19 -6.57 15.38 16.42
CA ILE A 19 -7.52 15.28 15.31
C ILE A 19 -8.80 14.61 15.82
N THR A 20 -9.91 15.36 15.77
CA THR A 20 -11.25 14.81 16.02
C THR A 20 -11.82 14.21 14.74
N THR A 21 -12.26 12.97 14.82
CA THR A 21 -12.66 12.13 13.69
C THR A 21 -14.12 11.67 13.81
N GLU A 22 -14.68 11.28 12.67
CA GLU A 22 -15.91 10.49 12.59
C GLU A 22 -15.53 9.10 12.08
N LEU A 23 -15.65 8.10 12.96
CA LEU A 23 -15.34 6.70 12.69
C LEU A 23 -16.61 5.89 12.40
N ASN A 24 -16.58 5.07 11.35
CA ASN A 24 -17.57 4.01 11.12
C ASN A 24 -16.87 2.68 10.76
N GLU A 25 -17.65 1.65 10.43
CA GLU A 25 -17.13 0.31 10.15
C GLU A 25 -16.19 0.21 8.94
N GLN A 26 -16.24 1.17 8.00
CA GLN A 26 -15.47 1.11 6.76
C GLN A 26 -14.44 2.24 6.60
N LYS A 27 -14.60 3.36 7.29
CA LYS A 27 -13.72 4.52 7.12
C LYS A 27 -13.67 5.43 8.34
N ILE A 28 -12.61 6.22 8.38
CA ILE A 28 -12.43 7.39 9.26
C ILE A 28 -12.46 8.63 8.37
N ILE A 29 -13.20 9.66 8.79
CA ILE A 29 -13.22 10.98 8.13
C ILE A 29 -13.01 12.10 9.14
N TRP A 30 -12.42 13.20 8.71
CA TRP A 30 -12.32 14.43 9.52
C TRP A 30 -12.10 15.65 8.63
N ARG A 31 -12.32 16.84 9.19
CA ARG A 31 -11.94 18.10 8.53
C ARG A 31 -10.69 18.66 9.18
N ASP A 32 -9.73 19.07 8.36
CA ASP A 32 -8.55 19.79 8.87
C ASP A 32 -8.88 21.27 9.15
N HIS A 33 -7.88 22.03 9.61
CA HIS A 33 -8.01 23.44 9.96
C HIS A 33 -8.44 24.34 8.78
N LEU A 34 -8.33 23.87 7.54
CA LEU A 34 -8.80 24.57 6.34
C LEU A 34 -10.21 24.13 5.93
N GLY A 35 -10.85 23.26 6.71
CA GLY A 35 -12.16 22.69 6.43
C GLY A 35 -12.15 21.58 5.39
N ILE A 36 -10.98 21.08 4.98
CA ILE A 36 -10.85 20.07 3.92
C ILE A 36 -11.11 18.69 4.52
N GLU A 37 -11.97 17.91 3.87
CA GLU A 37 -12.28 16.54 4.30
C GLU A 37 -11.12 15.59 3.98
N ASN A 38 -10.57 14.97 5.01
CA ASN A 38 -9.57 13.92 4.94
C ASN A 38 -10.25 12.58 5.22
N SER A 39 -9.76 11.51 4.61
CA SER A 39 -10.35 10.18 4.77
C SER A 39 -9.32 9.05 4.75
N ILE A 40 -9.69 7.95 5.40
CA ILE A 40 -8.96 6.68 5.46
C ILE A 40 -10.00 5.58 5.30
N ASN A 41 -9.82 4.66 4.34
CA ASN A 41 -10.70 3.49 4.20
C ASN A 41 -10.01 2.22 4.67
N ILE A 42 -10.77 1.31 5.26
CA ILE A 42 -10.24 0.06 5.80
C ILE A 42 -9.53 -0.81 4.76
N HIS A 43 -10.02 -0.87 3.52
CA HIS A 43 -9.40 -1.64 2.45
C HIS A 43 -8.03 -1.09 2.01
N GLN A 44 -7.68 0.11 2.47
CA GLN A 44 -6.43 0.81 2.18
C GLN A 44 -5.52 0.86 3.42
N THR A 45 -5.71 -0.10 4.33
CA THR A 45 -4.90 -0.29 5.54
C THR A 45 -4.19 -1.64 5.51
N ALA A 46 -3.11 -1.77 6.26
CA ALA A 46 -2.42 -3.02 6.49
C ALA A 46 -1.89 -3.08 7.93
N VAL A 47 -1.86 -4.29 8.49
CA VAL A 47 -1.25 -4.55 9.80
C VAL A 47 -0.25 -5.68 9.68
N ASN A 48 0.91 -5.49 10.30
CA ASN A 48 1.97 -6.47 10.40
C ASN A 48 1.85 -7.27 11.69
N ASN A 49 2.47 -8.46 11.74
CA ASN A 49 2.41 -9.36 12.88
C ASN A 49 3.03 -8.77 14.16
N ASP A 50 3.93 -7.80 14.05
CA ASP A 50 4.59 -7.15 15.17
C ASP A 50 3.80 -5.95 15.76
N GLY A 51 2.65 -5.65 15.17
CA GLY A 51 1.79 -4.52 15.55
C GLY A 51 2.04 -3.24 14.76
N THR A 52 2.99 -3.24 13.81
CA THR A 52 3.13 -2.13 12.86
C THR A 52 1.86 -2.00 12.02
N ILE A 53 1.38 -0.77 11.84
CA ILE A 53 0.15 -0.49 11.08
C ILE A 53 0.44 0.59 10.04
N ALA A 54 -0.09 0.41 8.84
CA ALA A 54 -0.01 1.36 7.74
C ALA A 54 -1.38 1.68 7.17
N TRP A 55 -1.60 2.92 6.76
CA TRP A 55 -2.87 3.36 6.17
C TRP A 55 -2.66 4.48 5.16
N TRP A 56 -3.48 4.46 4.11
CA TRP A 56 -3.62 5.60 3.21
C TRP A 56 -4.45 6.70 3.85
N GLN A 57 -3.93 7.91 3.77
CA GLN A 57 -4.64 9.14 4.08
C GLN A 57 -4.71 9.99 2.81
N TYR A 58 -5.91 10.41 2.45
CA TYR A 58 -6.10 11.28 1.30
C TYR A 58 -7.21 12.31 1.48
N ASN A 59 -7.21 13.36 0.65
CA ASN A 59 -8.26 14.38 0.62
C ASN A 59 -8.52 14.89 -0.81
N GLU A 60 -9.60 15.69 -0.96
CA GLU A 60 -10.01 16.27 -2.24
C GLU A 60 -9.04 17.31 -2.84
N LEU A 61 -8.10 17.84 -2.04
CA LEU A 61 -7.07 18.79 -2.49
C LEU A 61 -5.74 18.11 -2.86
N GLY A 62 -5.74 16.79 -3.04
CA GLY A 62 -4.57 16.04 -3.49
C GLY A 62 -3.57 15.71 -2.39
N LYS A 63 -3.97 15.74 -1.10
CA LYS A 63 -3.20 15.04 -0.07
C LYS A 63 -3.29 13.55 -0.37
N GLU A 64 -2.13 12.91 -0.51
CA GLU A 64 -2.01 11.49 -0.81
C GLU A 64 -0.75 10.98 -0.12
N GLN A 65 -0.91 10.22 0.96
CA GLN A 65 0.22 9.70 1.72
C GLN A 65 -0.13 8.41 2.44
N VAL A 66 0.89 7.57 2.61
CA VAL A 66 0.84 6.40 3.48
C VAL A 66 1.45 6.79 4.82
N ARG A 67 0.69 6.64 5.90
CA ARG A 67 1.19 6.75 7.27
C ARG A 67 1.55 5.36 7.75
N ILE A 68 2.68 5.22 8.45
CA ILE A 68 3.17 3.94 8.98
C ILE A 68 3.55 4.17 10.44
N LYS A 69 2.80 3.57 11.36
CA LYS A 69 3.11 3.59 12.79
C LYS A 69 3.88 2.34 13.15
N LEU A 70 5.15 2.52 13.49
CA LEU A 70 6.02 1.47 13.99
C LEU A 70 5.63 1.07 15.42
N LYS A 71 6.06 -0.13 15.84
CA LYS A 71 5.84 -0.65 17.19
C LYS A 71 6.36 0.29 18.29
N GLU A 72 7.50 0.96 18.08
CA GLU A 72 8.04 1.97 19.01
C GLU A 72 7.28 3.30 19.04
N LYS A 73 6.10 3.40 18.39
CA LYS A 73 5.27 4.60 18.28
C LYS A 73 5.86 5.73 17.44
N THR A 74 6.87 5.43 16.62
CA THR A 74 7.32 6.35 15.58
C THR A 74 6.39 6.28 14.38
N VAL A 75 5.93 7.42 13.88
CA VAL A 75 5.10 7.50 12.68
C VAL A 75 5.91 8.04 11.50
N ILE A 76 5.92 7.28 10.41
CA ILE A 76 6.57 7.62 9.15
C ILE A 76 5.49 8.06 8.16
N THR A 77 5.81 9.07 7.35
CA THR A 77 5.00 9.44 6.20
C THR A 77 5.76 9.06 4.93
N TRP A 78 5.18 8.17 4.13
CA TRP A 78 5.62 7.92 2.77
C TRP A 78 4.66 8.58 1.79
N LYS A 79 5.19 9.18 0.73
CA LYS A 79 4.40 9.82 -0.33
C LYS A 79 4.74 9.20 -1.67
N PRO A 80 3.75 8.93 -2.53
CA PRO A 80 4.04 8.50 -3.89
C PRO A 80 4.84 9.60 -4.60
N PRO A 81 5.89 9.26 -5.36
CA PRO A 81 6.61 10.24 -6.16
C PRO A 81 5.67 10.79 -7.25
N ILE A 82 5.40 12.10 -7.22
CA ILE A 82 4.54 12.78 -8.19
C ILE A 82 5.29 12.88 -9.52
N THR A 83 4.78 12.24 -10.56
CA THR A 83 5.42 12.22 -11.89
C THR A 83 4.67 13.03 -12.94
N SER A 84 3.47 13.54 -12.65
CA SER A 84 2.67 14.38 -13.56
C SER A 84 2.74 15.87 -13.21
N LEU A 85 2.73 16.72 -14.24
CA LEU A 85 2.53 18.18 -14.12
C LEU A 85 1.09 18.55 -13.70
N GLU A 86 0.14 17.61 -13.83
CA GLU A 86 -1.25 17.73 -13.37
C GLU A 86 -1.41 17.17 -11.95
N GLN A 87 -2.43 17.66 -11.23
CA GLN A 87 -2.86 17.09 -9.94
C GLN A 87 -3.07 15.58 -10.09
N THR A 88 -2.28 14.79 -9.36
CA THR A 88 -2.61 13.38 -9.15
C THR A 88 -3.94 13.35 -8.41
N LEU A 89 -4.86 12.54 -8.94
CA LEU A 89 -6.11 12.21 -8.25
C LEU A 89 -5.99 10.75 -7.86
N PHE A 90 -5.68 10.51 -6.59
CA PHE A 90 -5.66 9.21 -5.95
C PHE A 90 -7.00 8.54 -6.22
N ARG A 91 -6.94 7.40 -6.91
CA ARG A 91 -8.12 6.61 -7.20
C ARG A 91 -8.26 5.47 -6.22
N ASP A 92 -7.14 4.81 -5.93
CA ASP A 92 -7.12 3.65 -5.05
C ASP A 92 -5.71 3.32 -4.58
N GLY A 93 -5.62 2.58 -3.48
CA GLY A 93 -4.37 2.12 -2.90
C GLY A 93 -4.57 0.83 -2.11
N LEU A 94 -3.68 -0.14 -2.31
CA LEU A 94 -3.65 -1.37 -1.50
C LEU A 94 -2.30 -1.48 -0.80
N LEU A 95 -2.34 -1.92 0.45
CA LEU A 95 -1.19 -2.07 1.32
C LEU A 95 -1.08 -3.51 1.78
N TYR A 96 0.13 -4.06 1.78
CA TYR A 96 0.40 -5.40 2.31
C TYR A 96 1.74 -5.42 3.03
N PHE A 97 1.80 -6.11 4.16
CA PHE A 97 3.06 -6.36 4.84
C PHE A 97 3.62 -7.74 4.50
N TYR A 98 4.93 -7.81 4.29
CA TYR A 98 5.72 -9.03 4.39
C TYR A 98 6.99 -8.74 5.19
N GLU A 99 7.07 -9.27 6.42
CA GLU A 99 8.15 -8.97 7.36
C GLU A 99 8.41 -7.46 7.50
N ASN A 100 9.55 -6.96 7.02
CA ASN A 100 9.93 -5.54 7.11
C ASN A 100 9.55 -4.74 5.85
N TYR A 101 8.86 -5.37 4.90
CA TYR A 101 8.46 -4.76 3.64
C TYR A 101 6.99 -4.38 3.67
N LEU A 102 6.70 -3.13 3.32
CA LEU A 102 5.38 -2.66 2.97
C LEU A 102 5.29 -2.59 1.44
N ILE A 103 4.45 -3.45 0.88
CA ILE A 103 4.11 -3.44 -0.54
C ILE A 103 2.97 -2.43 -0.73
N ILE A 104 3.19 -1.45 -1.60
CA ILE A 104 2.27 -0.34 -1.85
C ILE A 104 1.86 -0.40 -3.32
N LYS A 105 0.62 -0.84 -3.57
CA LYS A 105 0.01 -0.72 -4.89
C LYS A 105 -0.75 0.61 -4.93
N TYR A 106 -0.30 1.52 -5.78
CA TYR A 106 -0.82 2.86 -5.91
C TYR A 106 -1.49 3.03 -7.27
N LYS A 107 -2.69 3.61 -7.30
CA LYS A 107 -3.42 3.89 -8.54
C LYS A 107 -3.79 5.36 -8.59
N ASP A 108 -3.23 6.05 -9.57
CA ASP A 108 -3.65 7.41 -9.93
C ASP A 108 -4.58 7.40 -11.16
N LYS A 109 -4.83 8.58 -11.71
CA LYS A 109 -5.68 8.77 -12.89
C LYS A 109 -5.15 8.07 -14.14
N HIS A 110 -3.85 7.86 -14.25
CA HIS A 110 -3.16 7.44 -15.46
C HIS A 110 -2.48 6.08 -15.31
N TYR A 111 -1.98 5.73 -14.13
CA TYR A 111 -1.11 4.58 -13.92
C TYR A 111 -1.47 3.78 -12.67
N GLN A 112 -1.21 2.48 -12.74
CA GLN A 112 -1.00 1.64 -11.56
C GLN A 112 0.51 1.47 -11.36
N ARG A 113 0.95 1.68 -10.13
CA ARG A 113 2.36 1.62 -9.74
C ARG A 113 2.49 0.73 -8.54
N LEU A 114 3.63 0.07 -8.41
CA LEU A 114 3.92 -0.85 -7.33
C LEU A 114 5.23 -0.45 -6.68
N PHE A 115 5.21 -0.27 -5.37
CA PHE A 115 6.40 0.04 -4.58
C PHE A 115 6.61 -1.00 -3.49
N ILE A 116 7.87 -1.22 -3.13
CA ILE A 116 8.27 -2.00 -1.97
C ILE A 116 9.08 -1.06 -1.06
N PHE A 117 8.52 -0.75 0.10
CA PHE A 117 9.14 0.10 1.12
C PHE A 117 9.68 -0.74 2.26
N ASN A 118 10.96 -0.62 2.57
CA ASN A 118 11.56 -1.28 3.73
C ASN A 118 11.41 -0.40 4.98
N ILE A 119 10.61 -0.82 5.95
CA ILE A 119 10.32 -0.02 7.15
C ILE A 119 11.52 0.09 8.12
N LYS A 120 12.58 -0.70 7.91
CA LYS A 120 13.81 -0.65 8.73
C LYS A 120 14.89 0.22 8.13
N THR A 121 15.08 0.18 6.80
CA THR A 121 16.09 0.98 6.10
C THR A 121 15.53 2.28 5.53
N PHE A 122 14.20 2.40 5.45
CA PHE A 122 13.46 3.49 4.79
C PHE A 122 13.73 3.62 3.29
N GLU A 123 14.31 2.59 2.69
CA GLU A 123 14.51 2.51 1.25
C GLU A 123 13.20 2.14 0.54
N THR A 124 12.97 2.73 -0.63
CA THR A 124 11.84 2.41 -1.50
C THR A 124 12.35 1.96 -2.84
N GLU A 125 11.81 0.87 -3.36
CA GLU A 125 12.01 0.44 -4.74
C GLU A 125 10.67 0.48 -5.49
N GLU A 126 10.66 1.06 -6.68
CA GLU A 126 9.52 0.98 -7.60
C GLU A 126 9.68 -0.23 -8.52
N ILE A 127 8.65 -1.08 -8.55
CA ILE A 127 8.60 -2.26 -9.39
C ILE A 127 7.89 -1.90 -10.69
N ILE A 128 8.69 -1.75 -11.76
CA ILE A 128 8.21 -1.46 -13.11
C ILE A 128 8.06 -2.78 -13.87
N ILE A 129 6.87 -2.98 -14.43
CA ILE A 129 6.55 -4.06 -15.36
C ILE A 129 5.83 -3.50 -16.58
N ASN A 130 5.96 -4.16 -17.72
CA ASN A 130 5.20 -3.82 -18.91
C ASN A 130 3.75 -4.34 -18.80
N ALA A 131 2.92 -3.59 -18.07
CA ALA A 131 1.49 -3.85 -17.90
C ALA A 131 0.69 -2.56 -17.64
N LEU A 132 -0.52 -2.49 -18.19
CA LEU A 132 -1.48 -1.41 -17.95
C LEU A 132 -2.21 -1.57 -16.61
N THR A 133 -2.52 -2.81 -16.24
CA THR A 133 -3.17 -3.15 -14.97
C THR A 133 -2.33 -4.18 -14.24
N ILE A 134 -1.96 -3.86 -13.00
CA ILE A 134 -1.06 -4.69 -12.21
C ILE A 134 -1.89 -5.56 -11.28
N GLN A 135 -1.70 -6.87 -11.34
CA GLN A 135 -2.18 -7.83 -10.35
C GLN A 135 -1.04 -8.23 -9.42
N VAL A 136 -1.34 -8.42 -8.14
CA VAL A 136 -0.36 -8.80 -7.13
C VAL A 136 -0.86 -9.98 -6.30
N LYS A 137 0.04 -10.92 -5.98
CA LYS A 137 -0.25 -12.02 -5.05
C LYS A 137 0.98 -12.28 -4.19
N ILE A 138 0.78 -12.37 -2.87
CA ILE A 138 1.84 -12.76 -1.95
C ILE A 138 1.61 -14.21 -1.53
N ALA A 139 2.66 -15.04 -1.64
CA ALA A 139 2.67 -16.40 -1.12
C ALA A 139 4.00 -16.67 -0.41
N GLY A 140 3.96 -16.71 0.92
CA GLY A 140 5.19 -16.75 1.72
C GLY A 140 6.03 -15.50 1.48
N ASN A 141 7.29 -15.70 1.12
CA ASN A 141 8.24 -14.62 0.80
C ASN A 141 8.29 -14.25 -0.69
N GLU A 142 7.43 -14.84 -1.51
CA GLU A 142 7.34 -14.58 -2.95
C GLU A 142 6.19 -13.59 -3.20
N LEU A 143 6.50 -12.46 -3.84
CA LEU A 143 5.53 -11.53 -4.43
C LEU A 143 5.45 -11.81 -5.92
N PHE A 144 4.29 -12.26 -6.38
CA PHE A 144 3.97 -12.41 -7.79
C PHE A 144 3.32 -11.13 -8.28
N VAL A 145 3.79 -10.63 -9.43
CA VAL A 145 3.27 -9.44 -10.08
C VAL A 145 2.99 -9.82 -11.53
N ALA A 146 1.78 -9.53 -12.00
CA ALA A 146 1.35 -9.86 -13.35
C ALA A 146 0.61 -8.70 -13.99
N GLY A 147 0.72 -8.58 -15.31
CA GLY A 147 -0.29 -7.88 -16.07
C GLY A 147 -1.61 -8.66 -16.14
N LEU A 148 -2.68 -7.94 -16.48
CA LEU A 148 -4.02 -8.51 -16.66
C LEU A 148 -4.20 -9.10 -18.07
N TYR A 149 -3.49 -8.60 -19.07
CA TYR A 149 -3.63 -9.02 -20.47
C TYR A 149 -2.55 -10.03 -20.88
N SER A 150 -2.86 -10.86 -21.88
CA SER A 150 -2.07 -12.04 -22.26
C SER A 150 -0.67 -11.76 -22.81
N ASP A 151 -0.39 -10.53 -23.21
CA ASP A 151 0.91 -10.07 -23.73
C ASP A 151 1.71 -9.26 -22.70
N GLU A 152 1.20 -9.12 -21.48
CA GLU A 152 1.84 -8.37 -20.40
C GLU A 152 2.79 -9.25 -19.57
N GLU A 153 3.72 -8.60 -18.88
CA GLU A 153 4.78 -9.29 -18.14
C GLU A 153 4.30 -9.97 -16.86
N PHE A 154 4.93 -11.10 -16.56
CA PHE A 154 4.86 -11.77 -15.26
C PHE A 154 6.24 -11.76 -14.61
N ILE A 155 6.31 -11.27 -13.38
CA ILE A 155 7.52 -11.34 -12.57
C ILE A 155 7.23 -11.94 -11.21
N LYS A 156 8.26 -12.55 -10.65
CA LYS A 156 8.32 -12.96 -9.26
C LYS A 156 9.41 -12.16 -8.57
N ILE A 157 9.10 -11.66 -7.38
CA ILE A 157 10.06 -11.02 -6.49
C ILE A 157 10.17 -11.88 -5.23
N THR A 158 11.36 -12.42 -4.98
CA THR A 158 11.66 -13.12 -3.73
C THR A 158 12.18 -12.10 -2.74
N MET A 159 11.47 -11.91 -1.63
CA MET A 159 11.81 -10.97 -0.57
C MET A 159 12.67 -11.68 0.48
N HIS A 160 13.93 -11.26 0.59
CA HIS A 160 14.85 -11.66 1.67
C HIS A 160 14.97 -10.52 2.68
N PRO A 161 15.39 -10.75 3.93
CA PRO A 161 15.47 -9.69 4.95
C PRO A 161 16.30 -8.46 4.56
N ASN A 162 17.22 -8.58 3.60
CA ASN A 162 18.16 -7.55 3.20
C ASN A 162 18.25 -7.30 1.69
N ARG A 163 17.45 -7.98 0.86
CA ARG A 163 17.49 -7.83 -0.60
C ARG A 163 16.23 -8.35 -1.26
N LEU A 164 15.98 -7.86 -2.47
CA LEU A 164 14.94 -8.34 -3.36
C LEU A 164 15.58 -9.06 -4.54
N GLU A 165 15.05 -10.22 -4.92
CA GLU A 165 15.48 -10.96 -6.10
C GLU A 165 14.35 -11.03 -7.11
N ARG A 166 14.54 -10.41 -8.28
CA ARG A 166 13.59 -10.40 -9.39
C ARG A 166 13.87 -11.53 -10.37
N GLU A 167 12.83 -12.23 -10.76
CA GLU A 167 12.83 -13.26 -11.80
C GLU A 167 11.67 -13.02 -12.76
N ASN A 168 11.93 -13.04 -14.07
CA ASN A 168 10.87 -13.08 -15.06
C ASN A 168 10.31 -14.50 -15.12
N ILE A 169 9.00 -14.63 -15.06
CA ILE A 169 8.29 -15.92 -15.09
C ILE A 169 7.27 -15.88 -16.24
N ASP A 170 6.57 -17.00 -16.44
CA ASP A 170 5.52 -17.14 -17.45
C ASP A 170 4.25 -17.77 -16.85
N GLU A 171 3.21 -17.89 -17.68
CA GLU A 171 1.95 -18.52 -17.29
C GLU A 171 2.12 -20.00 -16.91
N GLU A 172 3.05 -20.74 -17.53
CA GLU A 172 3.30 -22.15 -17.21
C GLU A 172 3.81 -22.29 -15.78
N TYR A 173 4.72 -21.41 -15.37
CA TYR A 173 5.23 -21.33 -14.00
C TYR A 173 4.09 -21.09 -13.00
N LEU A 174 3.22 -20.11 -13.26
CA LEU A 174 2.08 -19.78 -12.40
C LEU A 174 1.11 -20.96 -12.27
N ASN A 175 0.79 -21.62 -13.39
CA ASN A 175 -0.09 -22.77 -13.44
C ASN A 175 0.47 -23.96 -12.65
N LYS A 176 1.77 -24.27 -12.84
CA LYS A 176 2.45 -25.36 -12.13
C LYS A 176 2.49 -25.15 -10.62
N ARG A 177 2.60 -23.89 -10.18
CA ARG A 177 2.59 -23.49 -8.76
C ARG A 177 1.18 -23.23 -8.21
N ASN A 178 0.13 -23.33 -9.05
CA ASN A 178 -1.26 -22.99 -8.71
C ASN A 178 -1.42 -21.59 -8.11
N ILE A 179 -0.69 -20.61 -8.65
CA ILE A 179 -0.82 -19.20 -8.27
C ILE A 179 -2.00 -18.60 -9.00
N LYS A 180 -2.92 -17.97 -8.26
CA LYS A 180 -4.06 -17.22 -8.79
C LYS A 180 -4.07 -15.83 -8.19
N PHE A 181 -4.26 -14.84 -9.05
CA PHE A 181 -4.47 -13.46 -8.64
C PHE A 181 -5.93 -13.27 -8.25
N ASP A 182 -6.14 -12.48 -7.20
CA ASP A 182 -7.47 -12.15 -6.68
C ASP A 182 -8.12 -11.00 -7.47
#